data_AF-A0A2M8NKB1-F1
#
_entry.id   AF-A0A2M8NKB1-F1
#
_cell.length_a   1.000
_cell.length_b   1.000
_cell.length_c   1.000
_cell.angle_alpha   90.00
_cell.angle_beta   90.00
_cell.angle_gamma   90.00
#
_symmetry.space_group_name_H-M   'P 1'
#
loop_
_entity.id
_entity.type
_entity.pdbx_description
1 polymer ?
#
loop_
_entity_poly.entity_id
_entity_poly.type
_entity_poly.pdbx_seq_one_letter_code
_entity_poly.pdbx_strand_id
1 'polypeptide(L)'
;MLDRIGSGGMGEVYRAQDRLTGKTVALKRVLVPTSALSFASRTSDSSKQALNLSLAREFRALASLRHPHIISVLDYGFMPAEKDPSAETPPLTDEQDTRIITPFGALNEHPISRSHLLNTQPFFTMDYLPSAQPFDRAALGLPLTTLIELTTQMLQALSYLHRHGILHRDLKPGNVLVTQEGSRQRVRLVDFGLSDAVRT
;
A
#
# COMPACT_ATOMS: atom_id res chain seq x y z
N MET A 1 3.82 4.45 -16.88
CA MET A 1 2.40 4.86 -16.86
C MET A 1 1.76 4.27 -15.61
N LEU A 2 0.98 5.06 -14.87
CA LEU A 2 0.24 4.62 -13.69
C LEU A 2 -1.22 4.36 -14.08
N ASP A 3 -1.66 3.10 -14.09
CA ASP A 3 -3.06 2.77 -14.37
C ASP A 3 -3.78 2.51 -13.07
N ARG A 4 -4.85 3.26 -12.77
CA ARG A 4 -5.65 3.01 -11.56
C ARG A 4 -6.34 1.64 -11.67
N ILE A 5 -6.09 0.77 -10.71
CA ILE A 5 -6.65 -0.59 -10.66
C ILE A 5 -7.69 -0.77 -9.56
N GLY A 6 -7.79 0.17 -8.61
CA GLY A 6 -8.83 0.12 -7.58
C GLY A 6 -8.86 1.35 -6.68
N SER A 7 -9.91 1.46 -5.88
CA SER A 7 -10.05 2.45 -4.81
C SER A 7 -10.93 1.94 -3.68
N GLY A 8 -10.60 2.31 -2.46
CA GLY A 8 -11.38 1.99 -1.27
C GLY A 8 -11.22 3.05 -0.19
N GLY A 9 -11.79 2.81 0.99
CA GLY A 9 -11.82 3.79 2.09
C GLY A 9 -10.44 4.22 2.62
N MET A 10 -9.39 3.43 2.38
CA MET A 10 -8.02 3.74 2.80
C MET A 10 -7.16 4.34 1.68
N GLY A 11 -7.73 4.57 0.48
CA GLY A 11 -7.07 5.24 -0.62
C GLY A 11 -7.17 4.51 -1.97
N GLU A 12 -6.21 4.79 -2.85
CA GLU A 12 -6.25 4.41 -4.27
C GLU A 12 -5.09 3.48 -4.62
N VAL A 13 -5.34 2.51 -5.51
CA VAL A 13 -4.34 1.54 -5.94
C VAL A 13 -4.09 1.66 -7.44
N TYR A 14 -2.82 1.68 -7.83
CA TYR A 14 -2.36 1.84 -9.20
C TYR A 14 -1.43 0.69 -9.57
N ARG A 15 -1.49 0.25 -10.82
CA ARG A 15 -0.43 -0.52 -11.45
C ARG A 15 0.70 0.45 -11.81
N ALA A 16 1.90 0.14 -11.36
CA ALA A 16 3.10 0.91 -11.62
C ALA A 16 4.23 0.00 -12.12
N GLN A 17 5.26 0.60 -12.70
CA GLN A 17 6.48 -0.10 -13.07
C GLN A 17 7.62 0.45 -12.21
N ASP A 18 8.31 -0.44 -11.51
CA ASP A 18 9.55 -0.11 -10.84
C ASP A 18 10.59 0.26 -11.90
N ARG A 19 11.09 1.51 -11.87
CA ARG A 19 12.04 2.01 -12.87
C ARG A 19 13.43 1.39 -12.73
N LEU A 20 13.80 0.89 -11.54
CA LEU A 20 15.10 0.29 -11.30
C LEU A 20 15.14 -1.16 -11.79
N THR A 21 14.05 -1.90 -11.56
CA THR A 21 14.01 -3.34 -11.86
C THR A 21 13.18 -3.68 -13.10
N GLY A 22 12.40 -2.74 -13.61
CA GLY A 22 11.42 -2.97 -14.69
C GLY A 22 10.20 -3.79 -14.25
N LYS A 23 10.14 -4.26 -13.00
CA LYS A 23 9.06 -5.12 -12.47
C LYS A 23 7.77 -4.32 -12.33
N THR A 24 6.65 -4.93 -12.74
CA THR A 24 5.31 -4.39 -12.45
C THR A 24 4.96 -4.58 -10.98
N VAL A 25 4.50 -3.51 -10.34
CA VAL A 25 4.11 -3.46 -8.92
C VAL A 25 2.73 -2.82 -8.76
N ALA A 26 2.08 -3.08 -7.63
CA ALA A 26 0.90 -2.33 -7.21
C ALA A 26 1.33 -1.23 -6.23
N LEU A 27 0.96 0.02 -6.49
CA LEU A 27 1.21 1.16 -5.62
C LEU A 27 -0.10 1.57 -4.95
N LYS A 28 -0.13 1.59 -3.63
CA LYS A 28 -1.27 2.07 -2.84
C LYS A 28 -0.96 3.43 -2.24
N ARG A 29 -1.70 4.46 -2.69
CA ARG A 29 -1.72 5.79 -2.07
C ARG A 29 -2.63 5.73 -0.86
N VAL A 30 -2.12 6.11 0.30
CA VAL A 30 -2.88 6.09 1.55
C VAL A 30 -3.54 7.45 1.74
N LEU A 31 -4.86 7.45 1.93
CA LEU A 31 -5.60 8.67 2.23
C LEU A 31 -5.50 8.95 3.74
N VAL A 32 -4.88 10.05 4.11
CA VAL A 32 -4.83 10.52 5.49
C VAL A 32 -5.97 11.53 5.68
N PRO A 33 -6.92 11.31 6.62
CA PRO A 33 -8.03 12.20 6.85
C PRO A 33 -7.57 13.64 7.08
N THR A 34 -8.27 14.59 6.45
CA THR A 34 -8.02 16.02 6.60
C THR A 34 -8.18 16.49 8.05
N SER A 35 -8.88 15.75 8.91
CA SER A 35 -8.97 15.97 10.36
C SER A 35 -7.66 15.69 11.10
N ALA A 36 -6.97 14.60 10.76
CA ALA A 36 -5.63 14.30 11.28
C ALA A 36 -4.62 15.35 10.76
N LEU A 37 -4.80 15.81 9.52
CA LEU A 37 -4.00 16.88 8.93
C LEU A 37 -4.32 18.28 9.51
N SER A 38 -5.57 18.55 9.90
CA SER A 38 -5.99 19.86 10.42
C SER A 38 -5.62 20.04 11.90
N PHE A 39 -5.60 18.97 12.69
CA PHE A 39 -5.00 18.96 14.02
C PHE A 39 -3.50 19.27 13.95
N ALA A 40 -2.82 18.68 12.96
CA ALA A 40 -1.40 18.91 12.69
C ALA A 40 -1.10 20.20 11.90
N SER A 41 -2.12 20.93 11.45
CA SER A 41 -1.99 22.24 10.80
C SER A 41 -2.20 23.40 11.78
N ARG A 42 -2.96 23.16 12.87
CA ARG A 42 -3.10 24.10 14.00
C ARG A 42 -1.98 23.99 15.04
N THR A 43 -1.20 22.92 14.98
CA THR A 43 -0.07 22.64 15.88
C THR A 43 1.21 22.48 15.07
N SER A 44 2.35 22.88 15.64
CA SER A 44 3.71 22.92 15.07
C SER A 44 4.08 21.74 14.15
N ASP A 45 5.08 21.95 13.26
CA ASP A 45 5.75 20.93 12.41
C ASP A 45 5.99 19.57 13.11
N SER A 46 6.20 19.59 14.43
CA SER A 46 6.33 18.42 15.30
C SER A 46 5.16 17.42 15.25
N SER A 47 3.91 17.86 15.10
CA SER A 47 2.73 16.97 15.08
C SER A 47 2.63 16.18 13.78
N LYS A 48 2.87 16.85 12.63
CA LYS A 48 2.95 16.16 11.33
C LYS A 48 4.14 15.20 11.29
N GLN A 49 5.25 15.59 11.90
CA GLN A 49 6.43 14.73 12.00
C GLN A 49 6.15 13.48 12.84
N ALA A 50 5.42 13.60 13.95
CA ALA A 50 4.99 12.46 14.75
C ALA A 50 4.08 11.50 13.98
N LEU A 51 3.13 12.02 13.19
CA LEU A 51 2.25 11.21 12.34
C LEU A 51 3.04 10.47 11.26
N ASN A 52 3.91 11.17 10.53
CA ASN A 52 4.77 10.55 9.51
C ASN A 52 5.69 9.49 10.11
N LEU A 53 6.23 9.73 11.31
CA LEU A 53 7.05 8.75 12.03
C LEU A 53 6.25 7.51 12.43
N SER A 54 5.00 7.69 12.89
CA SER A 54 4.09 6.58 13.19
C SER A 54 3.78 5.75 11.95
N LEU A 55 3.39 6.40 10.85
CA LEU A 55 3.12 5.74 9.56
C LEU A 55 4.35 5.00 9.02
N ALA A 56 5.54 5.59 9.12
CA ALA A 56 6.77 4.94 8.69
C ALA A 56 7.09 3.68 9.51
N ARG A 57 6.77 3.67 10.82
CA ARG A 57 6.89 2.47 11.66
C ARG A 57 5.92 1.38 11.23
N GLU A 58 4.67 1.75 10.95
CA GLU A 58 3.66 0.81 10.44
C GLU A 58 4.07 0.22 9.09
N PHE A 59 4.45 1.06 8.11
CA PHE A 59 4.90 0.56 6.81
C PHE A 59 6.13 -0.34 6.91
N ARG A 60 7.07 -0.04 7.80
CA ARG A 60 8.21 -0.91 8.07
C ARG A 60 7.76 -2.27 8.62
N ALA A 61 6.80 -2.29 9.53
CA ALA A 61 6.23 -3.54 10.03
C ALA A 61 5.62 -4.35 8.89
N LEU A 62 4.78 -3.74 8.04
CA LEU A 62 4.19 -4.40 6.87
C LEU A 62 5.26 -4.92 5.89
N ALA A 63 6.27 -4.10 5.59
CA ALA A 63 7.38 -4.43 4.68
C ALA A 63 8.29 -5.54 5.20
N SER A 64 8.23 -5.88 6.50
CA SER A 64 8.98 -6.99 7.09
C SER A 64 8.26 -8.35 6.99
N LEU A 65 6.94 -8.36 6.74
CA LEU A 65 6.17 -9.59 6.74
C LEU A 65 6.46 -10.44 5.51
N ARG A 66 6.69 -11.73 5.69
CA ARG A 66 6.91 -12.69 4.61
C ARG A 66 6.08 -13.94 4.88
N HIS A 67 5.02 -14.14 4.09
CA HIS A 67 4.16 -15.30 4.21
C HIS A 67 3.53 -15.63 2.84
N PRO A 68 3.39 -16.92 2.46
CA PRO A 68 2.83 -17.32 1.17
C PRO A 68 1.36 -16.93 0.96
N HIS A 69 0.65 -16.53 2.01
CA HIS A 69 -0.76 -16.14 1.95
C HIS A 69 -1.03 -14.69 2.37
N ILE A 70 0.02 -13.88 2.47
CA ILE A 70 -0.05 -12.43 2.72
C ILE A 70 0.56 -11.73 1.51
N ILE A 71 0.03 -10.58 1.12
CA ILE A 71 0.67 -9.75 0.10
C ILE A 71 2.00 -9.17 0.61
N SER A 72 3.06 -9.29 -0.19
CA SER A 72 4.35 -8.71 0.18
C SER A 72 4.33 -7.21 -0.09
N VAL A 73 4.58 -6.41 0.94
CA VAL A 73 4.94 -4.99 0.79
C VAL A 73 6.42 -4.91 0.43
N LEU A 74 6.73 -4.21 -0.65
CA LEU A 74 8.06 -4.15 -1.27
C LEU A 74 8.82 -2.90 -0.81
N ASP A 75 8.19 -1.73 -0.89
CA ASP A 75 8.76 -0.45 -0.49
C ASP A 75 7.66 0.51 0.00
N TYR A 76 8.05 1.60 0.64
CA TYR A 76 7.14 2.65 1.10
C TYR A 76 7.78 4.02 1.06
N GLY A 77 6.96 5.07 1.00
CA GLY A 77 7.45 6.43 0.96
C GLY A 77 6.36 7.48 1.10
N PHE A 78 6.75 8.71 0.79
CA PHE A 78 5.90 9.88 0.85
C PHE A 78 6.12 10.68 -0.44
N MET A 79 5.11 10.74 -1.31
CA MET A 79 5.19 11.53 -2.55
C MET A 79 4.58 12.90 -2.32
N PRO A 80 5.04 13.99 -2.95
CA PRO A 80 4.31 15.24 -2.98
C PRO A 80 2.87 14.98 -3.42
N ALA A 81 1.89 15.62 -2.78
CA ALA A 81 0.52 15.63 -3.27
C ALA A 81 0.54 16.39 -4.61
N GLU A 82 0.61 15.66 -5.73
CA GLU A 82 0.48 16.26 -7.05
C GLU A 82 -0.83 17.04 -7.10
N LYS A 83 -0.76 18.28 -7.63
CA LYS A 83 -1.96 18.99 -8.07
C LYS A 83 -2.65 18.09 -9.09
N ASP A 84 -3.93 17.84 -8.83
CA ASP A 84 -4.91 17.19 -9.69
C ASP A 84 -4.43 16.90 -11.13
N PRO A 85 -4.33 15.62 -11.55
CA PRO A 85 -3.90 15.26 -12.91
C PRO A 85 -4.86 15.73 -14.01
N SER A 86 -5.99 16.38 -13.67
CA SER A 86 -6.91 17.02 -14.61
C SER A 86 -6.63 18.52 -14.87
N ALA A 87 -5.67 19.14 -14.17
CA ALA A 87 -5.28 20.52 -14.42
C ALA A 87 -4.16 20.58 -15.47
N GLU A 88 -4.44 21.18 -16.63
CA GLU A 88 -3.52 21.36 -17.76
C GLU A 88 -2.08 21.72 -17.32
N THR A 89 -1.12 20.86 -17.66
CA THR A 89 0.31 21.11 -17.47
C THR A 89 0.80 22.24 -18.40
N PRO A 90 1.41 23.32 -17.88
CA PRO A 90 2.23 24.20 -18.72
C PRO A 90 3.49 23.45 -19.17
N PRO A 91 4.09 23.81 -20.32
CA PRO A 91 5.18 23.04 -20.92
C PRO A 91 6.41 23.04 -20.01
N LEU A 92 6.85 21.84 -19.63
CA LEU A 92 8.03 21.60 -18.83
C LEU A 92 9.29 21.70 -19.72
N THR A 93 10.25 22.52 -19.31
CA THR A 93 11.57 22.62 -19.92
C THR A 93 12.53 21.55 -19.39
N ASP A 94 13.41 21.09 -20.27
CA ASP A 94 14.11 19.79 -20.32
C ASP A 94 15.09 19.39 -19.18
N GLU A 95 15.08 20.01 -18.00
CA GLU A 95 16.13 19.76 -16.98
C GLU A 95 15.65 19.30 -15.58
N GLN A 96 14.36 18.98 -15.39
CA GLN A 96 13.82 18.61 -14.06
C GLN A 96 13.39 17.14 -13.88
N ASP A 97 13.62 16.27 -14.87
CA ASP A 97 12.99 14.95 -14.94
C ASP A 97 13.72 13.79 -14.21
N THR A 98 14.45 14.05 -13.11
CA THR A 98 15.28 12.99 -12.49
C THR A 98 14.97 12.63 -11.03
N ARG A 99 13.94 13.20 -10.37
CA ARG A 99 13.78 13.05 -8.91
C ARG A 99 12.42 12.57 -8.37
N ILE A 100 11.47 12.17 -9.19
CA ILE A 100 10.09 11.93 -8.71
C ILE A 100 9.92 10.60 -7.93
N ILE A 101 10.88 9.67 -7.96
CA ILE A 101 10.84 8.48 -7.09
C ILE A 101 12.23 8.30 -6.48
N THR A 102 12.45 8.86 -5.29
CA THR A 102 13.64 8.54 -4.49
C THR A 102 13.28 7.36 -3.58
N PRO A 103 13.86 6.16 -3.76
CA PRO A 103 13.74 5.08 -2.78
C PRO A 103 14.33 5.55 -1.45
N PHE A 104 13.70 5.26 -0.31
CA PHE A 104 14.18 5.78 0.99
C PHE A 104 15.59 5.31 1.35
N GLY A 105 16.07 4.20 0.76
CA GLY A 105 17.47 3.75 0.91
C GLY A 105 18.51 4.80 0.46
N ALA A 106 18.13 5.74 -0.42
CA ALA A 106 18.98 6.85 -0.87
C ALA A 106 18.87 8.11 0.02
N LEU A 107 18.03 8.11 1.05
CA LEU A 107 17.81 9.26 1.94
C LEU A 107 18.74 9.30 3.15
N ASN A 108 19.68 8.37 3.24
CA ASN A 108 20.76 8.45 4.23
C ASN A 108 21.87 9.43 3.83
N GLU A 109 21.87 9.97 2.60
CA GLU A 109 23.01 10.76 2.08
C GLU A 109 22.69 12.23 1.76
N HIS A 110 21.41 12.62 1.65
CA HIS A 110 21.04 14.02 1.46
C HIS A 110 19.80 14.43 2.29
N PRO A 111 19.91 15.50 3.11
CA PRO A 111 18.78 15.97 3.90
C PRO A 111 17.71 16.53 2.95
N ILE A 112 16.56 15.85 2.84
CA ILE A 112 15.38 16.42 2.19
C ILE A 112 15.05 17.74 2.92
N SER A 113 15.01 18.85 2.18
CA SER A 113 14.68 20.16 2.74
C SER A 113 13.36 20.13 3.51
N ARG A 114 13.42 20.58 4.77
CA ARG A 114 12.37 20.53 5.80
C ARG A 114 10.98 21.04 5.37
N SER A 115 10.90 21.86 4.32
CA SER A 115 9.66 22.39 3.75
C SER A 115 8.89 21.42 2.84
N HIS A 116 9.55 20.37 2.29
CA HIS A 116 8.93 19.48 1.30
C HIS A 116 8.07 18.37 1.90
N LEU A 117 8.21 18.05 3.20
CA LEU A 117 7.44 17.00 3.89
C LEU A 117 6.03 17.44 4.33
N LEU A 118 5.71 18.74 4.20
CA LEU A 118 4.46 19.30 4.70
C LEU A 118 3.24 19.00 3.83
N ASN A 119 3.46 18.57 2.58
CA ASN A 119 2.42 18.30 1.58
C ASN A 119 2.64 16.97 0.87
N THR A 120 3.15 15.96 1.58
CA THR A 120 3.38 14.64 0.99
C THR A 120 2.30 13.65 1.40
N GLN A 121 1.83 12.86 0.44
CA GLN A 121 0.93 11.76 0.66
C GLN A 121 1.70 10.45 0.85
N PRO A 122 1.44 9.69 1.93
CA PRO A 122 2.05 8.39 2.15
C PRO A 122 1.60 7.38 1.08
N PHE A 123 2.53 6.52 0.68
CA PHE A 123 2.26 5.40 -0.22
C PHE A 123 3.12 4.20 0.16
N PHE A 124 2.71 3.03 -0.32
CA PHE A 124 3.56 1.84 -0.34
C PHE A 124 3.35 1.05 -1.63
N THR A 125 4.37 0.28 -2.00
CA THR A 125 4.33 -0.64 -3.14
C THR A 125 4.25 -2.07 -2.65
N MET A 126 3.60 -2.92 -3.41
CA MET A 126 3.39 -4.33 -3.10
C MET A 126 3.43 -5.17 -4.38
N ASP A 127 3.50 -6.49 -4.21
CA ASP A 127 3.42 -7.40 -5.35
C ASP A 127 2.17 -7.10 -6.19
N TYR A 128 2.34 -7.00 -7.51
CA TYR A 128 1.22 -6.96 -8.43
C TYR A 128 0.71 -8.39 -8.65
N LEU A 129 -0.56 -8.63 -8.37
CA LEU A 129 -1.20 -9.93 -8.56
C LEU A 129 -2.06 -9.90 -9.83
N PRO A 130 -1.51 -10.30 -11.00
CA PRO A 130 -2.27 -10.28 -12.25
C PRO A 130 -3.44 -11.25 -12.16
N SER A 131 -4.61 -10.83 -12.64
CA SER A 131 -5.82 -11.66 -12.73
C SER A 131 -6.34 -12.20 -11.39
N ALA A 132 -5.91 -11.63 -10.26
CA ALA A 132 -6.43 -11.98 -8.95
C ALA A 132 -7.91 -11.61 -8.84
N GLN A 133 -8.70 -12.47 -8.19
CA GLN A 133 -10.12 -12.23 -7.97
C GLN A 133 -10.44 -12.17 -6.47
N PRO A 134 -11.38 -11.31 -6.05
CA PRO A 134 -11.94 -11.38 -4.70
C PRO A 134 -12.47 -12.78 -4.37
N PHE A 135 -12.37 -13.17 -3.10
CA PHE A 135 -12.67 -14.53 -2.66
C PHE A 135 -14.09 -14.98 -2.97
N ASP A 136 -15.08 -14.10 -2.78
CA ASP A 136 -16.49 -14.37 -3.09
C ASP A 136 -16.69 -14.76 -4.55
N ARG A 137 -16.03 -14.06 -5.48
CA ARG A 137 -16.09 -14.39 -6.91
C ARG A 137 -15.30 -15.65 -7.25
N ALA A 138 -14.11 -15.80 -6.68
CA ALA A 138 -13.24 -16.94 -6.94
C ALA A 138 -13.81 -18.26 -6.38
N ALA A 139 -14.59 -18.19 -5.30
CA ALA A 139 -15.20 -19.33 -4.63
C ALA A 139 -16.44 -19.89 -5.34
N LEU A 140 -17.03 -19.15 -6.29
CA LEU A 140 -18.25 -19.58 -6.98
C LEU A 140 -18.03 -20.88 -7.76
N GLY A 141 -18.86 -21.88 -7.48
CA GLY A 141 -18.82 -23.16 -8.18
C GLY A 141 -17.62 -24.05 -7.84
N LEU A 142 -16.79 -23.69 -6.87
CA LEU A 142 -15.68 -24.53 -6.44
C LEU A 142 -16.16 -25.75 -5.62
N PRO A 143 -15.49 -26.91 -5.74
CA PRO A 143 -15.72 -28.04 -4.85
C PRO A 143 -15.45 -27.67 -3.38
N LEU A 144 -16.16 -28.33 -2.46
CA LEU A 144 -16.01 -28.11 -1.02
C LEU A 144 -14.56 -28.30 -0.54
N THR A 145 -13.84 -29.28 -1.09
CA THR A 145 -12.43 -29.52 -0.81
C THR A 145 -11.56 -28.29 -1.10
N THR A 146 -11.76 -27.65 -2.26
CA THR A 146 -11.02 -26.44 -2.63
C THR A 146 -11.39 -25.26 -1.72
N LEU A 147 -12.67 -25.12 -1.35
CA LEU A 147 -13.10 -24.08 -0.41
C LEU A 147 -12.46 -24.25 0.98
N ILE A 148 -12.35 -25.48 1.46
CA ILE A 148 -11.66 -25.82 2.72
C ILE A 148 -10.17 -25.47 2.61
N GLU A 149 -9.52 -25.79 1.50
CA GLU A 149 -8.11 -25.43 1.26
C GLU A 149 -7.89 -23.92 1.30
N LEU A 150 -8.69 -23.14 0.56
CA LEU A 150 -8.55 -21.68 0.54
C LEU A 150 -8.85 -21.07 1.93
N THR A 151 -9.84 -21.59 2.63
CA THR A 151 -10.15 -21.17 4.01
C THR A 151 -8.98 -21.46 4.95
N THR A 152 -8.35 -22.63 4.81
CA THR A 152 -7.17 -23.01 5.59
C THR A 152 -6.00 -22.07 5.33
N GLN A 153 -5.74 -21.72 4.07
CA GLN A 153 -4.70 -20.75 3.69
C GLN A 153 -4.96 -19.36 4.30
N MET A 154 -6.22 -18.91 4.31
CA MET A 154 -6.62 -17.66 4.96
C MET A 154 -6.38 -17.70 6.47
N LEU A 155 -6.73 -18.80 7.14
CA LEU A 155 -6.49 -18.97 8.58
C LEU A 155 -5.00 -19.01 8.92
N GLN A 156 -4.16 -19.60 8.06
CA GLN A 156 -2.70 -19.57 8.20
C GLN A 156 -2.17 -18.12 8.11
N ALA A 157 -2.64 -17.34 7.15
CA ALA A 157 -2.29 -15.92 7.02
C ALA A 157 -2.68 -15.11 8.27
N LEU A 158 -3.91 -15.30 8.77
CA LEU A 158 -4.39 -14.62 9.98
C LEU A 158 -3.58 -15.02 11.21
N SER A 159 -3.30 -16.33 11.38
CA SER A 159 -2.43 -16.81 12.46
C SER A 159 -1.04 -16.18 12.40
N TYR A 160 -0.47 -16.03 11.21
CA TYR A 160 0.80 -15.36 11.02
C TYR A 160 0.73 -13.88 11.43
N LEU A 161 -0.27 -13.13 10.97
CA LEU A 161 -0.46 -11.72 11.35
C LEU A 161 -0.59 -11.55 12.87
N HIS A 162 -1.40 -12.39 13.51
CA HIS A 162 -1.63 -12.33 14.95
C HIS A 162 -0.34 -12.60 15.75
N ARG A 163 0.52 -13.51 15.29
CA ARG A 163 1.84 -13.75 15.92
C ARG A 163 2.78 -12.55 15.82
N HIS A 164 2.57 -11.67 14.83
CA HIS A 164 3.31 -10.42 14.67
C HIS A 164 2.61 -9.24 15.35
N GLY A 165 1.57 -9.48 16.15
CA GLY A 165 0.81 -8.43 16.83
C GLY A 165 -0.09 -7.60 15.90
N ILE A 166 -0.30 -8.04 14.66
CA ILE A 166 -1.08 -7.31 13.66
C ILE A 166 -2.49 -7.92 13.58
N LEU A 167 -3.50 -7.08 13.78
CA LEU A 167 -4.90 -7.44 13.52
C LEU A 167 -5.31 -6.97 12.12
N HIS A 168 -6.06 -7.80 11.39
CA HIS A 168 -6.53 -7.42 10.06
C HIS A 168 -7.56 -6.27 10.08
N ARG A 169 -8.52 -6.34 11.02
CA ARG A 169 -9.60 -5.35 11.28
C ARG A 169 -10.62 -5.06 10.18
N ASP A 170 -10.29 -5.28 8.91
CA ASP A 170 -11.25 -5.14 7.79
C ASP A 170 -11.36 -6.45 7.00
N LEU A 171 -11.51 -7.58 7.70
CA LEU A 171 -11.57 -8.89 7.03
C LEU A 171 -12.91 -9.06 6.32
N LYS A 172 -12.88 -9.08 4.98
CA LYS A 172 -14.04 -9.28 4.10
C LYS A 172 -13.58 -9.92 2.78
N PRO A 173 -14.48 -10.53 1.98
CA PRO A 173 -14.09 -11.20 0.75
C PRO A 173 -13.28 -10.34 -0.23
N GLY A 174 -13.56 -9.03 -0.30
CA GLY A 174 -12.79 -8.08 -1.13
C GLY A 174 -11.32 -7.89 -0.73
N ASN A 175 -10.96 -8.19 0.52
CA ASN A 175 -9.59 -8.11 1.05
C ASN A 175 -8.89 -9.47 1.07
N VAL A 176 -9.52 -10.50 0.51
CA VAL A 176 -8.97 -11.84 0.34
C VAL A 176 -8.92 -12.11 -1.15
N LEU A 177 -7.73 -12.01 -1.74
CA LEU A 177 -7.56 -12.24 -3.17
C LEU A 177 -7.19 -13.70 -3.41
N VAL A 178 -7.72 -14.27 -4.48
CA VAL A 178 -7.38 -15.61 -4.95
C VAL A 178 -6.66 -15.47 -6.29
N THR A 179 -5.50 -16.10 -6.37
CA THR A 179 -4.65 -16.16 -7.55
C THR A 179 -4.58 -17.59 -8.07
N GLN A 180 -4.40 -17.74 -9.37
CA GLN A 180 -4.22 -19.04 -10.02
C GLN A 180 -2.72 -19.26 -10.30
N GLU A 181 -2.14 -20.30 -9.72
CA GLU A 181 -0.78 -20.77 -10.00
C GLU A 181 -0.85 -22.18 -10.59
N GLY A 182 -0.81 -22.28 -11.92
CA GLY A 182 -1.03 -23.54 -12.62
C GLY A 182 -2.45 -24.07 -12.36
N SER A 183 -2.57 -25.29 -11.81
CA SER A 183 -3.85 -25.88 -11.42
C SER A 183 -4.29 -25.53 -9.99
N ARG A 184 -3.45 -24.85 -9.20
CA ARG A 184 -3.73 -24.55 -7.79
C ARG A 184 -4.18 -23.10 -7.60
N GLN A 185 -5.12 -22.91 -6.70
CA GLN A 185 -5.53 -21.60 -6.24
C GLN A 185 -4.79 -21.23 -4.95
N ARG A 186 -4.37 -19.97 -4.85
CA ARG A 186 -3.74 -19.42 -3.64
C ARG A 186 -4.41 -18.16 -3.14
N VAL A 187 -4.66 -18.13 -1.84
CA VAL A 187 -5.09 -16.94 -1.12
C VAL A 187 -3.94 -15.97 -0.92
N ARG A 188 -4.23 -14.67 -1.06
CA ARG A 188 -3.41 -13.52 -0.70
C ARG A 188 -4.26 -12.53 0.07
N LEU A 189 -3.98 -12.42 1.37
CA LEU A 189 -4.60 -11.44 2.23
C LEU A 189 -4.00 -10.06 1.97
N VAL A 190 -4.86 -9.06 1.75
CA VAL A 190 -4.48 -7.66 1.45
C VAL A 190 -5.11 -6.70 2.46
N ASP A 191 -4.67 -5.44 2.47
CA ASP A 191 -5.34 -4.35 3.21
C ASP A 191 -5.45 -4.55 4.74
N PHE A 192 -4.39 -5.07 5.36
CA PHE A 192 -4.26 -5.23 6.82
C PHE A 192 -3.43 -4.11 7.48
N GLY A 193 -3.55 -3.96 8.81
CA GLY A 193 -2.58 -3.24 9.65
C GLY A 193 -2.65 -1.70 9.68
N LEU A 194 -3.15 -1.03 8.64
CA LEU A 194 -3.12 0.45 8.57
C LEU A 194 -4.27 1.16 9.30
N SER A 195 -5.24 0.43 9.85
CA SER A 195 -6.47 1.03 10.38
C SER A 195 -6.30 1.80 11.69
N ASP A 196 -5.25 1.56 12.46
CA ASP A 196 -5.00 2.31 13.71
C ASP A 196 -4.33 3.66 13.48
N ALA A 197 -3.32 3.71 12.60
CA ALA A 197 -2.55 4.92 12.36
C ALA A 197 -3.31 6.03 11.64
N VAL A 198 -4.44 5.69 11.00
CA VAL A 198 -5.28 6.64 10.23
C VAL A 198 -6.51 7.10 11.04
N ARG A 199 -6.78 6.49 12.21
CA ARG A 199 -7.95 6.79 13.05
C ARG A 199 -7.66 7.58 14.33
N THR A 200 -6.40 7.89 14.61
CA THR A 200 -5.97 8.70 15.77
C THR A 200 -5.62 10.12 15.36
#